data_AF-A0A146K926-F1
#
_entry.id   AF-A0A146K926-F1
#
_cell.length_a   1.000
_cell.length_b   1.000
_cell.length_c   1.000
_cell.angle_alpha   90.00
_cell.angle_beta   90.00
_cell.angle_gamma   90.00
#
_symmetry.space_group_name_H-M   'P 1'
#
loop_
_entity.id
_entity.type
_entity.pdbx_description
1 polymer ?
#
loop_
_entity_poly.entity_id
_entity_poly.type
_entity_poly.pdbx_seq_one_letter_code
_entity_poly.pdbx_strand_id
1 'polypeptide(L)'
;MKFGDELKELITPEWATKYIQYDHLKKLIEMMDGQSSEKAEDIAQHFRNTLQQNINNMLQFYQQQYSESQKKAQELTRLREAFGESNDKRRQKRIGQNIEQAYNAIFQLQ
;
A
#
# COMPACT_ATOMS: atom_id res chain seq x y z
N MET A 1 1.12 28.35 -8.35
CA MET A 1 1.20 27.23 -7.37
C MET A 1 2.63 26.73 -7.34
N LYS A 2 3.14 26.28 -6.19
CA LYS A 2 4.52 25.78 -6.05
C LYS A 2 4.56 24.26 -5.99
N PHE A 3 3.92 23.63 -6.97
CA PHE A 3 3.73 22.17 -6.99
C PHE A 3 5.03 21.38 -6.83
N GLY A 4 6.13 21.82 -7.46
CA GLY A 4 7.42 21.12 -7.36
C GLY A 4 8.02 21.12 -5.96
N ASP A 5 7.80 22.19 -5.20
CA ASP A 5 8.27 22.28 -3.81
C ASP A 5 7.34 21.47 -2.89
N GLU A 6 6.02 21.62 -3.06
CA GLU A 6 5.00 20.87 -2.33
C GLU A 6 5.15 19.34 -2.53
N LEU A 7 5.44 18.92 -3.77
CA LEU A 7 5.65 17.51 -4.09
C LEU A 7 6.84 16.93 -3.32
N LYS A 8 7.95 17.67 -3.20
CA LYS A 8 9.15 17.21 -2.49
C LYS A 8 8.89 16.98 -1.00
N GLU A 9 8.04 17.80 -0.40
CA GLU A 9 7.67 17.67 1.01
C GLU A 9 6.71 16.50 1.28
N LEU A 10 5.90 16.12 0.29
CA LEU A 10 4.89 15.06 0.40
C LEU A 10 5.37 13.68 -0.06
N ILE A 11 6.59 13.57 -0.61
CA ILE A 11 7.14 12.30 -1.05
C ILE A 11 7.47 11.42 0.16
N THR A 12 6.93 10.20 0.15
CA THR A 12 7.42 9.12 1.00
C THR A 12 8.86 8.77 0.58
N PRO A 13 9.88 8.95 1.45
CA PRO A 13 11.29 8.83 1.06
C PRO A 13 11.65 7.49 0.43
N GLU A 14 11.07 6.40 0.93
CA GLU A 14 11.26 5.04 0.46
C GLU A 14 10.78 4.85 -0.99
N TRP A 15 9.87 5.71 -1.45
CA TRP A 15 9.22 5.62 -2.76
C TRP A 15 9.60 6.77 -3.68
N ALA A 16 10.56 7.63 -3.30
CA ALA A 16 10.90 8.84 -4.06
C ALA A 16 11.16 8.59 -5.55
N THR A 17 11.79 7.47 -5.90
CA THR A 17 12.09 7.08 -7.29
C THR A 17 10.88 6.59 -8.09
N LYS A 18 9.74 6.38 -7.43
CA LYS A 18 8.47 5.91 -8.01
C LYS A 18 7.51 7.05 -8.32
N TYR A 19 7.76 8.25 -7.78
CA TYR A 19 6.98 9.44 -8.11
C TYR A 19 7.36 10.00 -9.48
N ILE A 20 6.49 10.87 -10.00
CA ILE A 20 6.75 11.61 -11.23
C ILE A 20 8.02 12.45 -11.13
N GLN A 21 8.85 12.40 -12.16
CA GLN A 21 10.07 13.20 -12.31
C GLN A 21 9.73 14.65 -12.72
N TYR A 22 8.99 15.35 -11.88
CA TYR A 22 8.41 16.67 -12.17
C TYR A 22 9.46 17.70 -12.63
N ASP A 23 10.56 17.83 -11.89
CA ASP A 23 11.63 18.79 -12.20
C ASP A 23 12.28 18.51 -13.57
N HIS A 24 12.41 17.24 -13.95
CA HIS A 24 12.96 16.87 -15.26
C HIS A 24 11.98 17.20 -16.38
N LEU A 25 10.71 16.86 -16.23
CA LEU A 25 9.65 17.19 -17.19
C LEU A 25 9.51 18.70 -17.39
N LYS A 26 9.60 19.48 -16.30
CA LYS A 26 9.59 20.95 -16.35
C LYS A 26 10.76 21.49 -17.16
N LYS A 27 11.97 20.97 -16.94
CA LYS A 27 13.16 21.36 -17.72
C LYS A 27 13.01 21.06 -19.21
N LEU A 28 12.39 19.94 -19.57
CA LEU A 28 12.14 19.64 -20.99
C LEU A 28 11.19 20.66 -21.63
N ILE A 29 10.19 21.14 -20.90
CA ILE A 29 9.30 22.21 -21.37
C ILE A 29 10.07 23.51 -21.57
N GLU A 30 10.90 23.89 -20.61
CA GLU A 30 11.73 25.10 -20.69
C GLU A 30 12.74 25.02 -21.84
N MET A 31 13.31 23.84 -22.11
CA MET A 31 14.26 23.63 -23.20
C MET A 31 13.64 23.77 -24.59
N MET A 32 12.33 23.59 -24.74
CA MET A 32 11.64 23.79 -26.03
C MET A 32 11.57 25.27 -26.41
N ASP A 33 11.62 26.18 -25.43
CA ASP A 33 11.51 27.61 -25.69
C ASP A 33 12.74 28.13 -26.44
N GLY A 34 12.50 28.93 -27.48
CA GLY A 34 13.56 29.47 -28.34
C GLY A 34 14.30 28.48 -29.24
N GLN A 35 13.87 27.21 -29.34
CA GLN A 35 14.47 26.23 -30.25
C GLN A 35 13.91 26.33 -31.67
N SER A 36 14.68 25.83 -32.64
CA SER A 36 14.15 25.60 -34.00
C SER A 36 13.05 24.55 -33.97
N SER A 37 12.15 24.59 -34.95
CA SER A 37 11.01 23.65 -35.04
C SER A 37 11.42 22.17 -34.97
N GLU A 38 12.53 21.79 -35.60
CA GLU A 38 13.03 20.42 -35.60
C GLU A 38 13.52 19.98 -34.20
N LYS A 39 14.34 20.81 -33.55
CA LYS A 39 14.82 20.55 -32.19
C LYS A 39 13.70 20.57 -31.15
N ALA A 40 12.74 21.48 -31.32
CA ALA A 40 11.57 21.55 -30.45
C ALA A 40 10.75 20.25 -30.54
N GLU A 41 10.61 19.68 -31.75
CA GLU A 41 9.91 18.40 -31.93
C GLU A 41 10.66 17.23 -31.30
N ASP A 42 11.99 17.18 -31.41
CA ASP A 42 12.80 16.16 -30.74
C ASP A 42 12.64 16.21 -29.21
N ILE A 43 12.67 17.42 -28.64
CA ILE A 43 12.46 17.63 -27.20
C ILE A 43 11.03 17.27 -26.80
N ALA A 44 10.03 17.63 -27.61
CA ALA A 44 8.64 17.27 -27.38
C ALA A 44 8.44 15.75 -27.41
N GLN A 45 9.10 15.05 -28.33
CA GLN A 45 9.06 13.59 -28.39
C GLN A 45 9.73 12.97 -27.16
N HIS A 46 10.86 13.51 -26.73
CA HIS A 46 11.51 13.07 -25.49
C HIS A 46 10.61 13.29 -24.26
N PHE A 47 9.98 14.46 -24.15
CA PHE A 47 9.00 14.74 -23.10
C PHE A 47 7.85 13.73 -23.09
N ARG A 48 7.24 13.44 -24.24
CA ARG A 48 6.14 12.47 -24.38
C ARG A 48 6.56 11.08 -23.92
N ASN A 49 7.74 10.63 -24.36
CA ASN A 49 8.29 9.33 -23.99
C ASN A 49 8.54 9.25 -22.47
N THR A 50 9.18 10.28 -21.90
CA THR A 50 9.47 10.35 -20.46
C THR A 50 8.19 10.39 -19.63
N LEU A 51 7.19 11.18 -20.03
CA LEU A 51 5.90 11.26 -19.34
C LEU A 51 5.18 9.91 -19.37
N GLN A 52 5.14 9.24 -20.53
CA GLN A 52 4.52 7.91 -20.65
C GLN A 52 5.22 6.89 -19.75
N GLN A 53 6.56 6.91 -19.69
CA GLN A 53 7.32 6.05 -18.79
C GLN A 53 7.01 6.34 -17.33
N ASN A 54 6.92 7.60 -16.92
CA ASN A 54 6.56 8.00 -15.57
C ASN A 54 5.16 7.46 -15.19
N ILE A 55 4.17 7.62 -16.07
CA ILE A 55 2.80 7.12 -15.85
C ILE A 55 2.81 5.59 -15.69
N ASN A 56 3.49 4.88 -16.60
CA ASN A 56 3.56 3.42 -16.55
C ASN A 56 4.23 2.93 -15.26
N ASN A 57 5.34 3.55 -14.86
CA ASN A 57 6.06 3.19 -13.64
C ASN A 57 5.23 3.46 -12.38
N MET A 58 4.56 4.61 -12.30
CA MET A 58 3.67 4.96 -11.19
C MET A 58 2.50 3.97 -11.10
N LEU A 59 1.89 3.62 -12.22
CA LEU A 59 0.76 2.69 -12.26
C LEU A 59 1.19 1.29 -11.83
N GLN A 60 2.31 0.78 -12.35
CA GLN A 60 2.86 -0.52 -11.95
C GLN A 60 3.18 -0.55 -10.45
N PHE A 61 3.82 0.49 -9.93
CA PHE A 61 4.14 0.58 -8.51
C PHE A 61 2.87 0.61 -7.64
N TYR A 62 1.89 1.42 -8.02
CA TYR A 62 0.61 1.49 -7.30
C TYR A 62 -0.11 0.13 -7.28
N GLN A 63 -0.21 -0.55 -8.43
CA GLN A 63 -0.85 -1.85 -8.53
C GLN A 63 -0.15 -2.90 -7.66
N GLN A 64 1.19 -2.88 -7.63
CA GLN A 64 1.96 -3.76 -6.76
C GLN A 64 1.64 -3.50 -5.28
N GLN A 65 1.74 -2.24 -4.82
CA GLN A 65 1.47 -1.88 -3.43
C GLN A 65 0.03 -2.17 -3.01
N TYR A 66 -0.92 -1.95 -3.91
CA TYR A 66 -2.32 -2.27 -3.70
C TYR A 66 -2.53 -3.78 -3.51
N SER A 67 -1.94 -4.61 -4.39
CA SER A 67 -2.03 -6.07 -4.28
C SER A 67 -1.38 -6.59 -2.99
N GLU A 68 -0.21 -6.08 -2.63
CA GLU A 68 0.46 -6.44 -1.36
C GLU A 68 -0.39 -6.07 -0.14
N SER A 69 -1.02 -4.89 -0.17
CA SER A 69 -1.91 -4.44 0.90
C SER A 69 -3.17 -5.32 1.00
N GLN A 70 -3.76 -5.72 -0.12
CA GLN A 70 -4.89 -6.66 -0.14
C GLN A 70 -4.51 -8.03 0.45
N LYS A 71 -3.34 -8.56 0.11
CA LYS A 71 -2.85 -9.84 0.67
C LYS A 71 -2.70 -9.76 2.19
N LYS A 72 -2.10 -8.68 2.70
CA LYS A 72 -1.98 -8.44 4.15
C LYS A 72 -3.34 -8.33 4.84
N ALA A 73 -4.29 -7.63 4.22
CA ALA A 73 -5.64 -7.50 4.78
C ALA A 73 -6.38 -8.86 4.86
N GLN A 74 -6.22 -9.71 3.84
CA GLN A 74 -6.77 -11.07 3.84
C GLN A 74 -6.11 -11.94 4.92
N GLU A 75 -4.80 -11.87 5.07
CA GLU A 75 -4.06 -12.58 6.11
C GLU A 75 -4.53 -12.16 7.51
N LEU A 76 -4.66 -10.86 7.76
CA LEU A 76 -5.17 -10.33 9.03
C LEU A 76 -6.61 -10.81 9.32
N THR A 77 -7.46 -10.87 8.30
CA THR A 77 -8.82 -11.43 8.43
C THR A 77 -8.79 -12.90 8.83
N ARG A 78 -7.99 -13.72 8.15
CA ARG A 78 -7.82 -15.14 8.46
C ARG A 78 -7.27 -15.36 9.87
N LEU A 79 -6.29 -14.56 10.28
CA LEU A 79 -5.74 -14.61 11.64
C LEU A 79 -6.83 -14.27 12.66
N ARG A 80 -7.60 -13.21 12.43
CA ARG A 80 -8.72 -12.83 13.31
C ARG A 80 -9.73 -13.97 13.47
N GLU A 81 -10.12 -14.62 12.39
CA GLU A 81 -11.04 -15.77 12.41
C GLU A 81 -10.44 -16.95 13.19
N ALA A 82 -9.19 -17.31 12.91
CA ALA A 82 -8.50 -18.39 13.61
C ALA A 82 -8.33 -18.12 15.12
N PHE A 83 -8.00 -16.88 15.50
CA PHE A 83 -7.91 -16.48 16.91
C PHE A 83 -9.28 -16.42 17.59
N GLY A 84 -10.32 -15.95 16.89
CA GLY A 84 -11.70 -15.95 17.38
C GLY A 84 -12.20 -17.36 17.68
N GLU A 85 -12.11 -18.26 16.70
CA GLU A 85 -12.50 -19.66 16.86
C GLU A 85 -11.70 -20.39 17.95
N SER A 86 -10.39 -20.14 18.03
CA SER A 86 -9.52 -20.76 19.04
C SER A 86 -9.88 -20.30 20.45
N ASN A 87 -10.21 -19.01 20.63
CA ASN A 87 -10.65 -18.48 21.91
C ASN A 87 -12.01 -19.03 22.33
N ASP A 88 -12.97 -19.17 21.41
CA ASP A 88 -14.29 -19.72 21.70
C ASP A 88 -14.21 -21.21 22.07
N LYS A 89 -13.42 -22.01 21.33
CA LYS A 89 -13.18 -23.43 21.65
C LYS A 89 -12.50 -23.60 23.01
N ARG A 90 -11.49 -22.77 23.33
CA ARG A 90 -10.83 -22.78 24.66
C ARG A 90 -11.78 -22.38 25.77
N ARG A 91 -12.64 -21.37 25.55
CA ARG A 91 -13.64 -20.91 26.52
C ARG A 91 -14.68 -21.99 26.79
N GLN A 92 -15.22 -22.64 25.75
CA GLN A 92 -16.16 -23.75 25.87
C GLN A 92 -15.56 -24.92 26.66
N LYS A 93 -14.32 -25.30 26.38
CA LYS A 93 -13.62 -26.36 27.12
C LYS A 93 -13.49 -26.04 28.61
N ARG A 94 -13.11 -24.80 28.96
CA ARG A 94 -13.01 -24.35 30.37
C ARG A 94 -14.36 -24.37 31.08
N ILE A 95 -15.42 -23.94 30.41
CA ILE A 95 -16.78 -23.98 30.98
C ILE A 95 -17.19 -25.44 31.26
N GLY A 96 -16.97 -26.36 30.33
CA GLY A 96 -17.25 -27.78 30.54
C GLY A 96 -16.50 -28.36 31.75
N GLN A 97 -15.20 -28.09 31.85
CA GLN A 97 -14.37 -28.53 32.99
C GLN A 97 -14.87 -27.95 34.33
N ASN A 98 -15.25 -26.67 34.36
CA ASN A 98 -15.77 -26.04 35.57
C ASN A 98 -17.12 -26.64 35.98
N ILE A 99 -17.99 -26.95 35.02
CA ILE A 99 -19.28 -27.60 35.28
C ILE A 99 -19.05 -29.00 35.86
N GLU A 100 -18.15 -29.78 35.27
CA GLU A 100 -17.81 -31.12 35.75
C GLU A 100 -17.23 -31.10 37.18
N GLN A 101 -16.33 -30.15 37.46
CA GLN A 101 -15.80 -29.94 38.81
C GLN A 101 -16.89 -29.55 39.81
N ALA A 102 -17.83 -28.69 39.42
CA ALA A 102 -18.96 -28.30 40.26
C ALA A 102 -19.90 -29.48 40.54
N TYR A 103 -20.21 -30.30 39.55
CA TYR A 103 -20.99 -31.53 39.73
C TYR A 103 -20.31 -32.50 40.69
N ASN A 104 -19.02 -32.74 40.51
CA ASN A 104 -18.25 -33.64 41.38
C ASN A 104 -18.18 -33.10 42.82
N ALA A 105 -18.01 -31.79 42.99
CA ALA A 105 -18.01 -31.17 44.32
C ALA A 105 -19.37 -31.28 45.02
N ILE A 106 -20.47 -31.09 44.30
CA ILE A 106 -21.84 -31.27 44.84
C ILE A 106 -22.08 -32.73 45.21
N PHE A 107 -21.66 -33.67 44.36
CA PHE A 107 -21.84 -35.10 44.60
C PHE A 107 -21.06 -35.60 45.83
N GLN A 108 -19.89 -35.03 46.11
CA GLN A 108 -19.12 -35.38 47.31
C GLN A 108 -19.65 -34.75 48.61
N LEU A 109 -20.62 -33.83 48.52
CA LEU A 109 -21.28 -33.22 49.67
C LEU A 109 -22.60 -33.91 50.04
N GLN A 110 -23.02 -34.94 49.30
CA GLN A 110 -24.17 -35.80 49.58
C GLN A 110 -23.71 -37.11 50.23
#